data_AF-A0A5C5YRH9-F1
#
_entry.id   AF-A0A5C5YRH9-F1
#
_cell.length_a   1.000
_cell.length_b   1.000
_cell.length_c   1.000
_cell.angle_alpha   90.00
_cell.angle_beta   90.00
_cell.angle_gamma   90.00
#
_symmetry.space_group_name_H-M   'P 1'
#
loop_
_entity.id
_entity.type
_entity.pdbx_description
1 polymer ?
#
loop_
_entity_poly.entity_id
_entity_poly.type
_entity_poly.pdbx_seq_one_letter_code
_entity_poly.pdbx_strand_id
1 'polypeptide(L)'
;MKSRRTIWLLVALLAVAAFGLAWFGEGGGGEYRDSPDGQWQAEAMTVSGGTWFHGRIRSVRIKVTDNSTGLVVWQVRLISLPGESVPELRDRSKRFVSWDAASTVATIDLGQMGVVRLPVP
;
A
#
# COMPACT_ATOMS: atom_id res chain seq x y z
N MET A 1 -8.96 28.27 38.37
CA MET A 1 -9.80 27.05 38.34
C MET A 1 -10.10 26.70 36.88
N LYS A 2 -9.33 25.80 36.23
CA LYS A 2 -9.61 25.34 34.85
C LYS A 2 -10.97 24.67 34.86
N SER A 3 -11.94 25.26 34.17
CA SER A 3 -13.33 24.82 34.23
C SER A 3 -13.44 23.37 33.78
N ARG A 4 -14.25 22.56 34.47
CA ARG A 4 -14.51 21.16 34.09
C ARG A 4 -14.90 21.01 32.62
N ARG A 5 -15.48 22.06 32.01
CA ARG A 5 -15.82 22.15 30.58
C ARG A 5 -14.60 22.08 29.66
N THR A 6 -13.47 22.69 30.04
CA THR A 6 -12.23 22.68 29.24
C THR A 6 -11.61 21.27 29.20
N ILE A 7 -11.73 20.52 30.29
CA ILE A 7 -11.26 19.14 30.38
C ILE A 7 -12.14 18.23 29.51
N TRP A 8 -13.46 18.40 29.56
CA TRP A 8 -14.38 17.64 28.69
C TRP A 8 -14.19 17.94 27.20
N LEU A 9 -13.92 19.19 26.83
CA LEU A 9 -13.61 19.56 25.45
C LEU A 9 -12.31 18.92 24.98
N LEU A 10 -11.27 18.89 25.80
CA LEU A 10 -10.01 18.22 25.47
C LEU A 10 -10.17 16.69 25.33
N VAL A 11 -10.95 16.05 26.20
CA VAL A 11 -11.26 14.61 26.10
C VAL A 11 -12.08 14.31 24.84
N ALA A 12 -13.07 15.14 24.51
CA ALA A 12 -13.84 15.00 23.27
C ALA A 12 -12.96 15.20 22.03
N LEU A 13 -12.04 16.17 22.05
CA LEU A 13 -11.12 16.41 20.93
C LEU A 13 -10.12 15.25 20.77
N LEU A 14 -9.61 14.70 21.88
CA LEU A 14 -8.76 13.51 21.89
C LEU A 14 -9.51 12.27 21.43
N ALA A 15 -10.79 12.11 21.80
CA ALA A 15 -11.61 11.02 21.30
C ALA A 15 -11.86 11.18 19.79
N VAL A 16 -12.23 12.36 19.30
CA VAL A 16 -12.42 12.62 17.87
C VAL A 16 -11.11 12.45 17.10
N ALA A 17 -9.97 12.88 17.65
CA ALA A 17 -8.66 12.65 17.06
C ALA A 17 -8.29 11.16 17.07
N ALA A 18 -8.58 10.42 18.16
CA ALA A 18 -8.35 8.98 18.24
C ALA A 18 -9.29 8.20 17.30
N PHE A 19 -10.54 8.63 17.12
CA PHE A 19 -11.49 8.07 16.15
C PHE A 19 -11.11 8.44 14.71
N GLY A 20 -10.57 9.65 14.49
CA GLY A 20 -10.06 10.11 13.20
C GLY A 20 -8.69 9.53 12.84
N LEU A 21 -7.91 9.07 13.82
CA LEU A 21 -6.65 8.33 13.62
C LEU A 21 -6.88 6.81 13.58
N ALA A 22 -7.95 6.31 14.20
CA ALA A 22 -8.50 4.97 13.97
C ALA A 22 -9.21 4.85 12.61
N TRP A 23 -9.08 5.88 11.75
CA TRP A 23 -9.37 5.86 10.32
C TRP A 23 -8.42 4.87 9.63
N PHE A 24 -8.73 3.59 9.82
CA PHE A 24 -8.26 2.40 9.14
C PHE A 24 -6.85 2.52 8.56
N GLY A 25 -5.85 2.23 9.38
CA GLY A 25 -4.53 1.85 8.86
C GLY A 25 -4.73 0.81 7.76
N GLU A 26 -4.25 1.12 6.57
CA GLU A 26 -4.36 0.27 5.39
C GLU A 26 -3.80 -1.12 5.71
N GLY A 27 -4.71 -2.08 5.89
CA GLY A 27 -4.38 -3.45 6.20
C GLY A 27 -4.13 -4.20 4.92
N GLY A 28 -2.92 -4.72 4.74
CA GLY A 28 -2.53 -5.35 3.49
C GLY A 28 -1.42 -6.37 3.66
N GLY A 29 -1.17 -7.13 2.61
CA GLY A 29 0.06 -7.93 2.52
C GLY A 29 0.45 -8.07 1.08
N GLY A 30 1.73 -8.33 0.88
CA GLY A 30 2.37 -8.18 -0.40
C GLY A 30 3.72 -8.87 -0.43
N GLU A 31 4.39 -8.69 -1.55
CA GLU A 31 5.79 -9.00 -1.74
C GLU A 31 6.56 -7.70 -1.93
N TYR A 32 7.77 -7.66 -1.38
CA TYR A 32 8.78 -6.68 -1.74
C TYR A 32 10.02 -7.44 -2.22
N ARG A 33 10.75 -6.86 -3.16
CA ARG A 33 12.00 -7.41 -3.66
C ARG A 33 12.95 -6.31 -4.08
N ASP A 34 14.18 -6.42 -3.60
CA ASP A 34 15.28 -5.57 -4.03
C ASP A 34 15.76 -6.01 -5.43
N SER A 35 16.14 -5.00 -6.20
CA SER A 35 16.84 -5.17 -7.48
C SER A 35 18.19 -5.87 -7.29
N PRO A 36 18.72 -6.56 -8.32
CA PRO A 36 20.00 -7.27 -8.24
C PRO A 36 21.20 -6.43 -7.75
N ASP A 37 21.23 -5.15 -8.08
CA ASP A 37 22.24 -4.17 -7.66
C ASP A 37 21.92 -3.50 -6.30
N GLY A 38 20.74 -3.77 -5.74
CA GLY A 38 20.29 -3.27 -4.45
C GLY A 38 19.89 -1.79 -4.43
N GLN A 39 19.92 -1.08 -5.56
CA GLN A 39 19.57 0.34 -5.60
C GLN A 39 18.08 0.60 -5.48
N TRP A 40 17.26 -0.31 -6.00
CA TRP A 40 15.81 -0.18 -6.04
C TRP A 40 15.13 -1.27 -5.25
N GLN A 41 14.01 -0.92 -4.63
CA GLN A 41 13.07 -1.86 -4.04
C GLN A 41 11.71 -1.73 -4.69
N ALA A 42 11.22 -2.82 -5.26
CA ALA A 42 9.86 -2.90 -5.80
C ALA A 42 8.96 -3.63 -4.80
N GLU A 43 7.74 -3.14 -4.65
CA GLU A 43 6.74 -3.61 -3.71
C GLU A 43 5.40 -3.75 -4.44
N ALA A 44 4.70 -4.85 -4.20
CA ALA A 44 3.34 -5.08 -4.66
C ALA A 44 2.49 -5.59 -3.49
N MET A 45 1.50 -4.80 -3.07
CA MET A 45 0.63 -5.10 -1.93
C MET A 45 -0.84 -5.10 -2.30
N THR A 46 -1.58 -6.09 -1.79
CA THR A 46 -3.04 -5.97 -1.68
C THR A 46 -3.34 -5.11 -0.47
N VAL A 47 -4.03 -4.00 -0.66
CA VAL A 47 -4.41 -3.05 0.38
C VAL A 47 -5.91 -3.04 0.53
N SER A 48 -6.40 -3.16 1.77
CA SER A 48 -7.82 -3.05 2.10
C SER A 48 -8.09 -1.82 2.97
N GLY A 49 -9.05 -1.02 2.55
CA GLY A 49 -9.56 0.14 3.29
C GLY A 49 -11.06 -0.01 3.57
N GLY A 50 -11.49 0.36 4.78
CA GLY A 50 -12.91 0.45 5.11
C GLY A 50 -13.48 1.79 4.63
N THR A 51 -14.64 1.78 3.96
CA THR A 51 -15.45 2.98 3.76
C THR A 51 -16.63 2.98 4.73
N TRP A 52 -17.01 4.15 5.26
CA TRP A 52 -18.10 4.28 6.24
C TRP A 52 -19.46 3.78 5.77
N PHE A 53 -19.67 3.68 4.45
CA PHE A 53 -21.00 3.44 3.89
C PHE A 53 -21.12 2.26 2.92
N HIS A 54 -20.05 1.70 2.33
CA HIS A 54 -20.20 0.87 1.12
C HIS A 54 -19.23 -0.34 0.98
N GLY A 55 -18.71 -0.86 2.09
CA GLY A 55 -17.93 -2.11 2.10
C GLY A 55 -16.41 -1.90 2.02
N ARG A 56 -15.68 -3.02 2.10
CA ARG A 56 -14.22 -3.05 2.05
C ARG A 56 -13.75 -2.84 0.62
N ILE A 57 -13.14 -1.70 0.32
CA ILE A 57 -12.45 -1.50 -0.95
C ILE A 57 -11.11 -2.19 -0.85
N ARG A 58 -10.88 -3.15 -1.74
CA ARG A 58 -9.56 -3.77 -1.93
C ARG A 58 -8.93 -3.13 -3.16
N SER A 59 -7.63 -2.87 -3.09
CA SER A 59 -6.83 -2.29 -4.17
C SER A 59 -5.47 -2.97 -4.20
N VAL A 60 -4.77 -2.88 -5.32
CA VAL A 60 -3.35 -3.24 -5.39
C VAL A 60 -2.53 -1.97 -5.41
N ARG A 61 -1.60 -1.83 -4.47
CA ARG A 61 -0.56 -0.83 -4.49
C ARG A 61 0.70 -1.44 -5.06
N ILE A 62 1.29 -0.78 -6.04
CA ILE A 62 2.63 -1.07 -6.53
C ILE A 62 3.49 0.16 -6.28
N LYS A 63 4.70 -0.07 -5.79
CA LYS A 63 5.65 0.99 -5.46
C LYS A 63 7.05 0.58 -5.88
N VAL A 64 7.85 1.52 -6.40
CA VAL A 64 9.29 1.36 -6.55
C VAL A 64 9.97 2.50 -5.81
N THR A 65 10.93 2.15 -4.95
CA THR A 65 11.65 3.07 -4.08
C THR A 65 13.14 2.99 -4.38
N ASP A 66 13.80 4.13 -4.43
CA ASP A 66 15.25 4.24 -4.36
C ASP A 66 15.70 3.93 -2.93
N ASN A 67 16.50 2.89 -2.74
CA ASN A 67 17.00 2.46 -1.43
C ASN A 67 18.02 3.44 -0.84
N SER A 68 18.73 4.22 -1.67
CA SER A 68 19.73 5.17 -1.22
C SER A 68 19.11 6.44 -0.63
N THR A 69 18.01 6.91 -1.24
CA THR A 69 17.34 8.16 -0.85
C THR A 69 16.02 7.94 -0.11
N GLY A 70 15.45 6.73 -0.18
CA GLY A 70 14.10 6.42 0.28
C GLY A 70 12.99 7.02 -0.59
N LEU A 71 13.33 7.63 -1.73
CA LEU A 71 12.38 8.31 -2.60
C LEU A 71 11.59 7.31 -3.44
N VAL A 72 10.31 7.62 -3.62
CA VAL A 72 9.40 6.80 -4.43
C VAL A 72 9.50 7.27 -5.88
N VAL A 73 10.09 6.45 -6.73
CA VAL A 73 10.23 6.76 -8.17
C VAL A 73 9.00 6.31 -8.97
N TRP A 74 8.31 5.28 -8.51
CA TRP A 74 7.02 4.86 -9.07
C TRP A 74 6.02 4.54 -7.97
N GLN A 75 4.77 4.95 -8.19
CA GLN A 75 3.64 4.50 -7.39
C GLN A 75 2.40 4.36 -8.27
N VAL A 76 1.87 3.16 -8.33
CA VAL A 76 0.63 2.84 -9.04
C VAL A 76 -0.36 2.25 -8.05
N ARG A 77 -1.60 2.73 -8.07
CA ARG A 77 -2.70 2.12 -7.31
C ARG A 77 -3.77 1.65 -8.28
N LEU A 78 -3.97 0.35 -8.33
CA LEU A 78 -5.06 -0.28 -9.09
C LEU A 78 -6.26 -0.38 -8.16
N ILE A 79 -7.27 0.43 -8.43
CA ILE A 79 -8.51 0.46 -7.68
C ILE A 79 -9.50 -0.45 -8.40
N SER A 80 -9.92 -1.49 -7.69
CA SER A 80 -10.93 -2.44 -8.15
C SER A 80 -12.32 -1.89 -7.84
N LEU A 81 -13.29 -2.19 -8.72
CA LEU A 81 -14.67 -1.78 -8.50
C LEU A 81 -15.29 -2.55 -7.32
N PRO A 82 -16.33 -1.98 -6.67
CA PRO A 82 -17.05 -2.70 -5.63
C PRO A 82 -17.57 -4.05 -6.15
N GLY A 83 -17.18 -5.14 -5.48
CA GLY A 83 -17.55 -6.52 -5.85
C GLY A 83 -16.54 -7.26 -6.71
N GLU A 84 -15.50 -6.60 -7.24
CA GLU A 84 -14.42 -7.28 -7.95
C GLU A 84 -13.45 -7.99 -6.99
N SER A 85 -13.02 -9.19 -7.38
CA SER A 85 -11.98 -9.93 -6.69
C SER A 85 -10.61 -9.33 -7.00
N VAL A 86 -9.89 -8.97 -5.95
CA VAL A 86 -8.52 -8.46 -6.02
C VAL A 86 -7.56 -9.60 -5.75
N PRO A 87 -6.47 -9.75 -6.53
CA PRO A 87 -5.47 -10.76 -6.26
C PRO A 87 -4.90 -10.56 -4.86
N GLU A 88 -4.79 -11.67 -4.14
CA GLU A 88 -4.18 -11.70 -2.82
C GLU A 88 -2.68 -11.93 -2.98
N LEU A 89 -1.90 -10.85 -2.83
CA LEU A 89 -0.44 -10.84 -3.01
C LEU A 89 0.30 -11.36 -1.76
N ARG A 90 -0.32 -12.28 -1.01
CA ARG A 90 0.24 -12.89 0.20
C ARG A 90 0.72 -14.33 0.00
N ASP A 91 0.44 -14.91 -1.16
CA ASP A 91 0.83 -16.28 -1.50
C ASP A 91 2.36 -16.36 -1.64
N ARG A 92 3.02 -16.91 -0.61
CA ARG A 92 4.48 -17.07 -0.58
C ARG A 92 5.01 -18.08 -1.59
N SER A 93 4.16 -18.89 -2.19
CA SER A 93 4.55 -19.82 -3.26
C SER A 93 4.70 -19.14 -4.61
N LYS A 94 4.15 -17.92 -4.76
CA LYS A 94 4.21 -17.12 -5.97
C LYS A 94 5.18 -15.96 -5.80
N ARG A 95 5.83 -15.61 -6.90
CA ARG A 95 6.60 -14.38 -7.03
C ARG A 95 5.80 -13.43 -7.90
N PHE A 96 5.34 -12.36 -7.28
CA PHE A 96 4.63 -11.26 -7.92
C PHE A 96 5.63 -10.21 -8.40
N VAL A 97 6.75 -10.02 -7.71
CA VAL A 97 7.78 -9.02 -8.07
C VAL A 97 9.04 -9.70 -8.60
N SER A 98 9.46 -9.30 -9.79
CA SER A 98 10.72 -9.70 -10.41
C SER A 98 11.44 -8.51 -11.03
N TRP A 99 12.76 -8.63 -11.15
CA TRP A 99 13.63 -7.65 -11.78
C TRP A 99 14.32 -8.30 -12.97
N ASP A 100 14.59 -7.50 -13.99
CA ASP A 100 15.56 -7.89 -15.02
C ASP A 100 16.97 -7.95 -14.43
N ALA A 101 17.87 -8.66 -15.12
CA ALA A 101 19.23 -8.86 -14.64
C ALA A 101 20.06 -7.56 -14.53
N ALA A 102 19.65 -6.52 -15.25
CA ALA A 102 20.33 -5.23 -15.28
C ALA A 102 19.76 -4.21 -14.27
N SER A 103 18.78 -4.59 -13.44
CA SER A 103 18.09 -3.69 -12.51
C SER A 103 17.41 -2.48 -13.17
N THR A 104 17.02 -2.57 -14.45
CA THR A 104 16.42 -1.46 -15.20
C THR A 104 14.90 -1.50 -15.25
N VAL A 105 14.28 -2.65 -15.01
CA VAL A 105 12.82 -2.82 -15.08
C VAL A 105 12.33 -3.75 -13.98
N ALA A 106 11.43 -3.23 -13.14
CA ALA A 106 10.62 -4.06 -12.25
C ALA A 106 9.40 -4.58 -13.00
N THR A 107 9.17 -5.89 -12.93
CA THR A 107 7.98 -6.57 -13.44
C THR A 107 7.12 -7.05 -12.29
N ILE A 108 5.85 -6.65 -12.30
CA ILE A 108 4.85 -7.06 -11.32
C ILE A 108 3.80 -7.90 -12.03
N ASP A 109 3.75 -9.19 -11.74
CA ASP A 109 2.73 -10.11 -12.27
C ASP A 109 1.56 -10.19 -11.29
N LEU A 110 0.39 -9.71 -11.69
CA LEU A 110 -0.85 -9.73 -10.90
C LEU A 110 -1.80 -10.86 -11.33
N GLY A 111 -1.31 -11.84 -12.08
CA GLY A 111 -2.10 -12.94 -12.61
C GLY A 111 -3.16 -12.44 -13.58
N GLN A 112 -4.44 -12.64 -13.23
CA GLN A 112 -5.56 -12.29 -14.10
C GLN A 112 -5.74 -10.79 -14.34
N MET A 113 -5.17 -9.94 -13.47
CA MET A 113 -5.16 -8.48 -13.68
C MET A 113 -4.08 -8.02 -14.67
N GLY A 114 -3.19 -8.92 -15.10
CA GLY A 114 -2.13 -8.64 -16.05
C GLY A 114 -0.78 -8.34 -15.39
N VAL A 115 0.14 -7.83 -16.21
CA VAL A 115 1.53 -7.59 -15.84
C VAL A 115 1.84 -6.10 -15.96
N VAL A 116 2.43 -5.53 -14.92
CA VAL A 116 2.91 -4.14 -14.89
C VAL A 116 4.42 -4.12 -15.02
N ARG A 117 4.96 -3.28 -15.90
CA ARG A 117 6.40 -3.09 -16.08
C ARG A 117 6.76 -1.65 -15.76
N LEU A 118 7.68 -1.45 -14.82
CA LEU A 118 8.08 -0.14 -14.30
C LEU A 118 9.57 0.06 -14.58
N PRO A 119 9.94 0.87 -15.59
CA PRO A 119 11.34 1.17 -15.87
C PRO A 119 11.90 2.12 -14.81
N VAL A 120 13.09 1.85 -14.30
CA VAL A 120 13.80 2.72 -13.36
C VAL A 120 14.96 3.44 -14.05
N PRO A 121 15.34 4.65 -13.58
CA PRO A 121 16.42 5.44 -14.17
C PRO A 121 17.78 4.77 -14.17
#